data_AF-A0A1I1RW07-F1
#
_entry.id   AF-A0A1I1RW07-F1
#
_cell.length_a   1.000
_cell.length_b   1.000
_cell.length_c   1.000
_cell.angle_alpha   90.00
_cell.angle_beta   90.00
_cell.angle_gamma   90.00
#
_symmetry.space_group_name_H-M   'P 1'
#
loop_
_entity.id
_entity.type
_entity.pdbx_description
1 polymer ?
#
loop_
_entity_poly.entity_id
_entity_poly.type
_entity_poly.pdbx_seq_one_letter_code
_entity_poly.pdbx_strand_id
1 'polypeptide(L)' 'MRFFWTFFWAILISAVISYVLTSMAGNAFDVTSMFVVAILMSLAVFLLGEGVLKNGEEQ' A
#
# COMPACT_ATOMS: atom_id res chain seq x y z
N MET A 1 17.38 -0.82 -4.71
CA MET A 1 16.98 0.51 -4.19
C MET A 1 15.51 0.82 -4.44
N ARG A 2 15.03 0.76 -5.70
CA ARG A 2 13.61 1.00 -6.05
C ARG A 2 12.62 0.16 -5.24
N PHE A 3 12.77 -1.17 -5.21
CA PHE A 3 11.82 -2.04 -4.50
C PHE A 3 11.80 -1.86 -2.98
N PHE A 4 12.97 -1.68 -2.34
CA PHE A 4 13.04 -1.44 -0.90
C PHE A 4 12.31 -0.16 -0.52
N TRP A 5 12.52 0.90 -1.30
CA TRP A 5 11.86 2.19 -1.09
C TRP A 5 10.35 2.09 -1.36
N THR A 6 9.93 1.43 -2.44
CA THR A 6 8.51 1.20 -2.75
C THR A 6 7.81 0.42 -1.63
N PHE A 7 8.43 -0.62 -1.09
CA PHE A 7 7.87 -1.40 0.02
C PHE A 7 7.77 -0.57 1.30
N PHE A 8 8.82 0.18 1.64
CA PHE A 8 8.81 1.08 2.79
C PHE A 8 7.70 2.13 2.70
N TRP A 9 7.53 2.78 1.54
CA TRP A 9 6.47 3.76 1.33
C TRP A 9 5.07 3.13 1.31
N ALA A 10 4.91 1.94 0.74
CA ALA A 10 3.62 1.25 0.74
C ALA A 10 3.15 0.99 2.18
N ILE A 11 4.04 0.56 3.08
CA ILE A 11 3.72 0.37 4.51
C ILE A 11 3.34 1.70 5.17
N LEU A 12 4.15 2.75 4.96
CA LEU A 12 3.95 4.04 5.62
C LEU A 12 2.63 4.71 5.17
N ILE A 13 2.33 4.69 3.88
CA ILE A 13 1.06 5.21 3.34
C ILE A 13 -0.12 4.38 3.86
N SER A 14 0.01 3.05 3.90
CA SER A 14 -1.06 2.18 4.44
C SER A 14 -1.33 2.45 5.92
N ALA A 15 -0.29 2.71 6.72
CA ALA A 15 -0.42 3.09 8.12
C ALA A 15 -1.27 4.37 8.28
N VAL A 16 -0.96 5.40 7.48
CA VAL A 16 -1.70 6.67 7.49
C VAL A 16 -3.14 6.49 7.03
N ILE A 17 -3.37 5.71 5.97
CA ILE A 17 -4.73 5.43 5.46
C ILE A 17 -5.56 4.73 6.55
N SER A 18 -5.04 3.66 7.15
CA SER A 18 -5.77 2.94 8.20
C SER A 18 -6.03 3.80 9.42
N TYR A 19 -5.09 4.68 9.79
CA TYR A 19 -5.30 5.66 10.86
C TYR A 19 -6.45 6.61 10.53
N VAL A 20 -6.43 7.23 9.35
CA VAL A 20 -7.48 8.18 8.92
C VAL A 20 -8.85 7.51 8.86
N LEU A 21 -8.95 6.33 8.24
CA LEU A 21 -10.22 5.61 8.14
C LEU A 21 -10.79 5.25 9.51
N THR A 22 -9.93 4.81 10.42
CA THR A 22 -10.34 4.44 11.78
C THR A 22 -10.74 5.65 12.60
N SER A 23 -10.02 6.77 12.47
CA SER A 23 -10.40 8.05 13.09
C SER A 23 -11.71 8.61 12.54
N MET A 24 -11.98 8.48 11.23
CA MET A 24 -13.24 8.88 10.61
C MET A 24 -14.42 8.02 11.09
N ALA A 25 -14.17 6.74 11.36
CA ALA A 25 -15.14 5.83 11.93
C ALA A 25 -15.35 6.03 13.45
N GLY A 26 -14.55 6.89 14.10
CA GLY A 26 -14.58 7.07 15.55
C GLY A 26 -14.12 5.85 16.35
N ASN A 27 -13.41 4.91 15.70
CA ASN A 27 -12.95 3.67 16.32
C ASN A 27 -11.50 3.80 16.83
N ALA A 28 -11.11 2.88 17.71
CA ALA A 28 -9.72 2.75 18.13
C ALA A 28 -8.87 2.15 16.99
N PHE A 29 -7.62 2.60 16.87
CA PHE A 29 -6.70 2.13 15.83
C PHE A 29 -6.44 0.63 15.94
N ASP A 30 -6.85 -0.11 14.93
CA ASP A 30 -6.68 -1.57 14.86
C ASP A 30 -5.46 -1.92 13.98
N VAL A 31 -4.43 -2.46 14.61
CA VAL A 31 -3.16 -2.79 13.95
C VAL A 31 -3.31 -3.94 12.96
N THR A 32 -4.24 -4.87 13.19
CA THR A 32 -4.50 -5.99 12.29
C THR A 32 -5.07 -5.49 10.96
N SER A 33 -6.04 -4.58 11.01
CA SER A 33 -6.64 -3.94 9.84
C SER A 33 -5.61 -3.13 9.04
N MET A 34 -4.68 -2.46 9.72
CA MET A 34 -3.54 -1.79 9.08
C MET A 34 -2.70 -2.77 8.26
N PHE A 35 -2.30 -3.90 8.83
CA PHE A 35 -1.48 -4.88 8.10
C PHE A 35 -2.21 -5.49 6.91
N VAL A 36 -3.52 -5.72 7.01
CA VAL A 36 -4.33 -6.19 5.88
C VAL A 36 -4.32 -5.19 4.74
N VAL A 37 -4.57 -3.90 5.03
CA VAL A 37 -4.53 -2.83 4.02
C VAL A 37 -3.13 -2.70 3.43
N ALA A 38 -2.07 -2.80 4.24
CA ALA A 38 -0.69 -2.74 3.77
C ALA A 38 -0.31 -3.85 2.80
N ILE A 39 -0.76 -5.09 3.06
CA ILE A 39 -0.55 -6.22 2.16
C ILE A 39 -1.29 -5.97 0.84
N LEU A 40 -2.58 -5.59 0.89
CA LEU A 40 -3.38 -5.33 -0.31
C LEU A 40 -2.78 -4.20 -1.16
N MET A 41 -2.38 -3.10 -0.52
CA MET A 41 -1.77 -1.96 -1.21
C MET A 41 -0.42 -2.34 -1.83
N SER A 42 0.43 -3.09 -1.11
CA SER A 42 1.71 -3.56 -1.65
C SER A 42 1.52 -4.46 -2.86
N LEU A 43 0.53 -5.35 -2.83
CA LEU A 43 0.20 -6.26 -3.93
C LEU A 43 -0.32 -5.50 -5.16
N ALA A 44 -1.19 -4.50 -4.95
CA ALA A 44 -1.68 -3.62 -6.00
C ALA A 44 -0.54 -2.81 -6.67
N VAL A 45 0.37 -2.24 -5.87
CA VAL A 45 1.54 -1.50 -6.40
C VAL A 45 2.47 -2.42 -7.18
N PHE A 46 2.67 -3.66 -6.74
CA PHE A 46 3.52 -4.63 -7.44
C PHE A 46 2.91 -5.02 -8.80
N LEU A 47 1.61 -5.33 -8.83
CA LEU A 47 0.87 -5.63 -10.05
C LEU A 47 0.87 -4.46 -11.04
N LEU A 48 0.66 -3.24 -10.56
CA LEU A 48 0.70 -2.06 -11.41
C LEU A 48 2.12 -1.76 -11.91
N GLY A 49 3.11 -1.86 -11.04
CA GLY A 49 4.51 -1.53 -11.36
C GLY A 49 5.19 -2.54 -12.29
N GLU A 50 5.02 -3.84 -12.06
CA GLU A 50 5.66 -4.89 -12.87
C GLU A 50 4.75 -5.46 -13.96
N GLY A 51 3.44 -5.50 -13.72
CA GLY A 51 2.48 -6.09 -14.65
C GLY A 51 1.94 -5.08 -15.64
N VAL A 52 1.29 -4.01 -15.18
CA VAL A 52 0.53 -3.12 -16.08
C VAL A 52 1.42 -2.08 -16.77
N LEU A 53 2.25 -1.37 -16.00
CA LEU A 53 3.01 -0.23 -16.50
C LEU A 53 4.24 -0.63 -17.34
N LYS A 54 4.84 -1.79 -17.05
CA LYS A 54 6.04 -2.26 -17.75
C LYS A 54 5.75 -2.81 -19.16
N ASN A 55 4.53 -3.28 -19.41
CA ASN A 55 4.10 -3.76 -20.73
C ASN A 55 3.87 -2.63 -21.75
N GLY A 56 4.03 -1.36 -21.37
CA GLY A 56 3.87 -0.19 -22.24
C GLY A 56 5.17 0.34 -22.87
N GLU A 57 6.35 -0.15 -22.47
CA GLU A 57 7.65 0.33 -22.98
C GLU A 57 8.31 -0.60 -24.02
N GLU A 58 7.61 -1.65 -24.48
CA GLU A 58 8.10 -2.55 -25.54
C GLU A 58 7.52 -2.24 -26.95
N GLN A 59 7.11 -1.00 -27.22
CA GLN A 59 6.84 -0.54 -28.60
C GLN A 59 7.53 0.78 -28.91
#